data_AF-F4RPS4-F1
#
_entry.id   AF-F4RPS4-F1
#
_cell.length_a   1.000
_cell.length_b   1.000
_cell.length_c   1.000
_cell.angle_alpha   90.00
_cell.angle_beta   90.00
_cell.angle_gamma   90.00
#
_symmetry.space_group_name_H-M   'P 1'
#
loop_
_entity.id
_entity.type
_entity.pdbx_description
1 polymer ?
#
loop_
_entity_poly.entity_id
_entity_poly.type
_entity_poly.pdbx_seq_one_letter_code
_entity_poly.pdbx_strand_id
1 'polypeptide(L)'
;MSSNEFRSYVFLPEYILEYVVGENNPRIDPDLFITKATPSQIVEVILAFHPHLQFTENACNNHELLLKVFIEMIAPCLSRLVTSFNHNQNYVQALCRAPIYIPAESTRVINSSVDLDTKRIGDFNLWGLTNFKNGKYRLASKQLNAYFLNTYKYLNKEELDELKSSETNAIKALHETLHHLQDSHVSIKSIQLRLCQPKLSRTKREDLEEQLKCAKASSRSRQDMFNMGVQDIGFVTAFLKHHRDILDKHQLSHSAN
;
A
#
# COMPACT_ATOMS: atom_id res chain seq x y z
N MET A 1 1.22 -10.83 5.04
CA MET A 1 1.15 -9.50 5.66
C MET A 1 2.14 -8.59 4.94
N SER A 2 1.68 -7.58 4.20
CA SER A 2 2.57 -6.49 3.75
C SER A 2 2.62 -5.51 4.92
N SER A 3 3.77 -5.42 5.58
CA SER A 3 4.00 -4.45 6.64
C SER A 3 3.84 -3.04 6.06
N ASN A 4 2.93 -2.24 6.64
CA ASN A 4 3.02 -0.80 6.50
C ASN A 4 4.33 -0.37 7.16
N GLU A 5 5.36 -0.10 6.37
CA GLU A 5 6.66 0.31 6.88
C GLU A 5 6.67 1.82 7.06
N PHE A 6 6.60 2.25 8.32
CA PHE A 6 6.94 3.61 8.67
C PHE A 6 8.45 3.78 8.58
N ARG A 7 8.92 4.50 7.56
CA ARG A 7 10.33 4.90 7.52
C ARG A 7 10.52 6.15 8.37
N SER A 8 11.25 5.98 9.46
CA SER A 8 11.75 7.10 10.27
C SER A 8 13.05 7.65 9.72
N TYR A 9 13.69 6.95 8.78
CA TYR A 9 14.98 7.31 8.20
C TYR A 9 14.98 7.14 6.68
N VAL A 10 15.74 8.00 6.01
CA VAL A 10 16.08 7.90 4.58
C VAL A 10 17.59 7.85 4.45
N PHE A 11 18.10 6.99 3.57
CA PHE A 11 19.52 6.93 3.25
C PHE A 11 19.77 7.76 1.98
N LEU A 12 20.55 8.82 2.12
CA LEU A 12 20.89 9.73 1.03
C LEU A 12 22.36 9.57 0.66
N PRO A 13 22.76 9.87 -0.58
CA PRO A 13 24.17 9.89 -0.96
C PRO A 13 24.94 10.95 -0.17
N GLU A 14 26.22 10.69 0.15
CA GLU A 14 27.04 11.60 0.96
C GLU A 14 27.18 13.00 0.36
N TYR A 15 27.23 13.12 -0.97
CA TYR A 15 27.31 14.42 -1.66
C TYR A 15 26.13 15.34 -1.33
N ILE A 16 25.01 14.83 -0.79
CA ILE A 16 23.86 15.66 -0.41
C ILE A 16 24.23 16.70 0.67
N LEU A 17 25.30 16.43 1.43
CA LEU A 17 25.79 17.33 2.48
C LEU A 17 26.37 18.63 1.93
N GLU A 18 26.84 18.65 0.68
CA GLU A 18 27.31 19.86 0.01
C GLU A 18 26.20 20.91 -0.18
N TYR A 19 24.94 20.50 -0.01
CA TYR A 19 23.75 21.31 -0.19
C TYR A 19 23.08 21.68 1.13
N VAL A 20 23.74 21.46 2.27
CA VAL A 20 23.21 21.83 3.59
C VAL A 20 23.49 23.31 3.88
N VAL A 21 22.44 24.03 4.27
CA VAL A 21 22.49 25.46 4.62
C VAL A 21 21.98 25.71 6.03
N GLY A 22 22.46 26.78 6.65
CA GLY A 22 22.01 27.29 7.97
C GLY A 22 22.83 26.75 9.14
N GLU A 23 23.46 27.64 9.91
CA GLU A 23 24.34 27.29 11.04
C GLU A 23 23.57 26.76 12.26
N ASN A 24 22.44 27.38 12.60
CA ASN A 24 21.67 27.05 13.82
C ASN A 24 20.57 26.00 13.61
N ASN A 25 20.18 25.75 12.35
CA ASN A 25 19.17 24.76 11.98
C ASN A 25 19.53 24.25 10.57
N PRO A 26 20.58 23.41 10.47
CA PRO A 26 21.04 22.93 9.20
C PRO A 26 19.93 22.18 8.49
N ARG A 27 19.78 22.40 7.19
CA ARG A 27 18.79 21.75 6.32
C ARG A 27 19.33 21.63 4.91
N ILE A 28 18.94 20.59 4.19
CA ILE A 28 19.27 20.46 2.76
C ILE A 28 18.43 21.50 2.01
N ASP A 29 19.09 22.33 1.20
CA ASP A 29 18.45 23.32 0.33
C ASP A 29 18.09 22.66 -1.02
N PRO A 30 16.79 22.42 -1.30
CA PRO A 30 16.38 21.77 -2.53
C PRO A 30 16.71 22.61 -3.77
N ASP A 31 16.66 23.95 -3.67
CA ASP A 31 16.91 24.86 -4.78
C ASP A 31 18.41 24.89 -5.13
N LEU A 32 19.27 24.87 -4.12
CA LEU A 32 20.71 24.76 -4.31
C LEU A 32 21.11 23.40 -4.92
N PHE A 33 20.39 22.32 -4.56
CA PHE A 33 20.63 21.00 -5.13
C PHE A 33 20.28 20.97 -6.62
N ILE A 34 19.06 21.36 -6.99
CA ILE A 34 18.60 21.27 -8.39
C ILE A 34 19.40 22.16 -9.35
N THR A 35 20.00 23.24 -8.87
CA THR A 35 20.81 24.15 -9.70
C THR A 35 22.18 23.58 -10.08
N LYS A 36 22.67 22.56 -9.36
CA LYS A 36 24.01 21.99 -9.56
C LYS A 36 24.01 20.48 -9.84
N ALA A 37 22.94 19.77 -9.48
CA ALA A 37 22.87 18.32 -9.60
C ALA A 37 22.78 17.84 -11.05
N THR A 38 23.46 16.74 -11.35
CA THR A 38 23.30 16.02 -12.63
C THR A 38 21.96 15.28 -12.66
N PRO A 39 21.42 14.93 -13.85
CA PRO A 39 20.23 14.08 -13.95
C PRO A 39 20.33 12.77 -13.13
N SER A 40 21.50 12.12 -13.13
CA SER A 40 21.73 10.91 -12.35
C SER A 40 21.65 11.13 -10.85
N GLN A 41 22.18 12.25 -10.34
CA GLN A 41 22.06 12.62 -8.92
C GLN A 41 20.62 12.91 -8.53
N ILE A 42 19.87 13.59 -9.40
CA ILE A 42 18.43 13.86 -9.17
C ILE A 42 17.65 12.54 -9.08
N VAL A 43 17.88 11.59 -10.00
CA VAL A 43 17.24 10.26 -9.97
C VAL A 43 17.60 9.51 -8.69
N GLU A 44 18.87 9.49 -8.30
CA GLU A 44 19.33 8.79 -7.10
C GLU A 44 18.62 9.30 -5.84
N VAL A 45 18.50 10.62 -5.69
CA VAL A 45 17.78 11.23 -4.56
C VAL A 45 16.28 10.95 -4.64
N ILE A 46 15.66 10.98 -5.83
CA ILE A 46 14.25 10.60 -5.99
C ILE A 46 14.01 9.17 -5.48
N LEU A 47 14.85 8.22 -5.91
CA LEU A 47 14.72 6.81 -5.56
C LEU A 47 14.99 6.52 -4.08
N ALA A 48 15.79 7.35 -3.41
CA ALA A 48 15.98 7.25 -1.96
C ALA A 48 14.67 7.44 -1.17
N PHE A 49 13.81 8.36 -1.62
CA PHE A 49 12.49 8.61 -1.02
C PHE A 49 11.39 7.73 -1.61
N HIS A 50 11.43 7.49 -2.92
CA HIS A 50 10.40 6.76 -3.66
C HIS A 50 11.02 5.58 -4.44
N PRO A 51 11.44 4.51 -3.75
CA PRO A 51 12.14 3.38 -4.38
C PRO A 51 11.28 2.54 -5.33
N HIS A 52 9.96 2.75 -5.34
CA HIS A 52 9.02 2.09 -6.25
C HIS A 52 8.93 2.78 -7.62
N LEU A 53 9.48 3.98 -7.78
CA LEU A 53 9.52 4.65 -9.08
C LEU A 53 10.57 3.98 -9.98
N GLN A 54 10.22 3.78 -11.23
CA GLN A 54 11.14 3.36 -12.28
C GLN A 54 11.10 4.38 -13.41
N PHE A 55 12.26 4.87 -13.79
CA PHE A 55 12.39 5.80 -14.91
C PHE A 55 12.80 5.02 -16.15
N THR A 56 12.17 5.31 -17.29
CA THR A 56 12.67 4.83 -18.58
C THR A 56 14.01 5.49 -18.89
N GLU A 57 14.81 4.92 -19.80
CA GLU A 57 16.09 5.50 -20.19
C GLU A 57 15.94 6.95 -20.71
N ASN A 58 14.87 7.22 -21.45
CA ASN A 58 14.54 8.57 -21.91
C ASN A 58 14.17 9.50 -20.75
N ALA A 59 13.42 9.01 -19.76
CA ALA A 59 13.04 9.80 -18.60
C ALA A 59 14.22 10.11 -17.66
N CYS A 60 15.17 9.18 -17.50
CA CYS A 60 16.42 9.38 -16.75
C CYS A 60 17.29 10.50 -17.32
N ASN A 61 17.15 10.81 -18.61
CA ASN A 61 17.91 11.85 -19.29
C ASN A 61 17.10 13.14 -19.51
N ASN A 62 15.80 13.13 -19.22
CA ASN A 62 14.94 14.29 -19.36
C ASN A 62 15.02 15.16 -18.10
N HIS A 63 15.90 16.16 -18.14
CA HIS A 63 16.15 17.03 -16.99
C HIS A 63 14.90 17.77 -16.50
N GLU A 64 14.06 18.27 -17.40
CA GLU A 64 12.82 18.98 -17.04
C GLU A 64 11.82 18.07 -16.30
N LEU A 65 11.68 16.83 -16.78
CA LEU A 65 10.85 15.82 -16.12
C LEU A 65 11.36 15.51 -14.71
N LEU A 66 12.66 15.28 -14.57
CA LEU A 66 13.29 14.97 -13.29
C LEU A 66 13.17 16.13 -12.30
N LEU A 67 13.36 17.37 -12.76
CA LEU A 67 13.14 18.57 -11.96
C LEU A 67 11.69 18.66 -11.47
N LYS A 68 10.72 18.41 -12.35
CA LYS A 68 9.30 18.41 -11.98
C LYS A 68 9.00 17.37 -10.90
N VAL A 69 9.47 16.12 -11.07
CA VAL A 69 9.33 15.07 -10.04
C VAL A 69 9.95 15.52 -8.73
N PHE A 70 11.19 16.02 -8.79
CA PHE A 70 11.95 16.39 -7.61
C PHE A 70 11.26 17.51 -6.83
N ILE A 71 10.82 18.57 -7.52
CA ILE A 71 10.16 19.72 -6.90
C ILE A 71 8.83 19.29 -6.27
N GLU A 72 8.02 18.50 -6.96
CA GLU A 72 6.69 18.12 -6.46
C GLU A 72 6.74 17.05 -5.35
N MET A 73 7.66 16.08 -5.44
CA MET A 73 7.66 14.91 -4.56
C MET A 73 8.78 14.91 -3.50
N ILE A 74 9.94 15.50 -3.80
CA ILE A 74 11.15 15.34 -2.98
C ILE A 74 11.48 16.60 -2.17
N ALA A 75 11.39 17.79 -2.78
CA ALA A 75 11.72 19.04 -2.12
C ALA A 75 10.95 19.26 -0.79
N PRO A 76 9.63 18.94 -0.70
CA PRO A 76 8.91 19.02 0.57
C PRO A 76 9.45 18.06 1.64
N CYS A 77 9.95 16.89 1.22
CA CYS A 77 10.49 15.86 2.11
C CYS A 77 11.88 16.23 2.63
N LEU A 78 12.76 16.76 1.78
CA LEU A 78 14.11 17.22 2.15
C LEU A 78 14.07 18.30 3.23
N SER A 79 13.13 19.26 3.10
CA SER A 79 12.95 20.33 4.10
C SER A 79 12.52 19.83 5.49
N ARG A 80 12.04 18.59 5.59
CA ARG A 80 11.54 17.96 6.83
C ARG A 80 12.55 17.02 7.49
N LEU A 81 13.75 16.89 6.94
CA LEU A 81 14.79 16.06 7.56
C LEU A 81 15.39 16.76 8.80
N VAL A 82 15.62 15.98 9.85
CA VAL A 82 16.44 16.36 11.00
C VAL A 82 17.89 16.09 10.62
N THR A 83 18.70 17.13 10.75
CA THR A 83 20.13 17.12 10.48
C THR A 83 20.90 16.50 11.64
N SER A 84 20.70 15.20 11.84
CA SER A 84 21.56 14.33 12.63
C SER A 84 22.09 13.23 11.72
N PHE A 85 23.09 13.59 10.91
CA PHE A 85 23.66 12.71 9.91
C PHE A 85 24.69 11.79 10.55
N ASN A 86 24.49 10.48 10.46
CA ASN A 86 25.46 9.49 10.93
C ASN A 86 26.39 9.10 9.77
N HIS A 87 27.69 9.40 9.90
CA HIS A 87 28.70 9.33 8.83
C HIS A 87 29.36 7.96 8.71
N ASN A 88 28.60 6.86 8.64
CA ASN A 88 29.22 5.53 8.75
C ASN A 88 29.48 4.79 7.43
N GLN A 89 29.05 5.28 6.26
CA GLN A 89 29.25 4.67 4.93
C GLN A 89 29.15 5.75 3.83
N ASN A 90 29.30 5.40 2.53
CA ASN A 90 29.04 6.28 1.35
C ASN A 90 27.62 6.91 1.30
N TYR A 91 26.80 6.63 2.30
CA TYR A 91 25.45 7.10 2.48
C TYR A 91 25.28 7.73 3.85
N VAL A 92 24.47 8.77 3.87
CA VAL A 92 24.08 9.51 5.05
C VAL A 92 22.68 9.08 5.48
N GLN A 93 22.56 8.63 6.71
CA GLN A 93 21.25 8.36 7.31
C GLN A 93 20.65 9.67 7.83
N ALA A 94 19.51 10.07 7.26
CA ALA A 94 18.76 11.26 7.66
C ALA A 94 17.47 10.85 8.40
N LEU A 95 17.22 11.45 9.57
CA LEU A 95 16.00 11.22 10.35
C LEU A 95 14.86 12.09 9.81
N CYS A 96 13.68 11.51 9.58
CA CYS A 96 12.50 12.26 9.16
C CYS A 96 11.78 12.85 10.39
N ARG A 97 11.47 14.16 10.39
CA ARG A 97 10.70 14.79 11.50
C ARG A 97 9.31 14.17 11.71
N ALA A 98 8.74 13.61 10.65
CA ALA A 98 7.52 12.82 10.69
C ALA A 98 7.78 11.51 9.92
N PRO A 99 7.20 10.38 10.36
CA PRO A 99 7.32 9.13 9.62
C PRO A 99 6.84 9.32 8.19
N ILE A 100 7.67 8.92 7.22
CA ILE A 100 7.22 8.86 5.83
C ILE A 100 6.36 7.61 5.72
N TYR A 101 5.06 7.82 5.48
CA TYR A 101 4.19 6.73 5.07
C TYR A 101 4.58 6.38 3.64
N ILE A 102 5.26 5.26 3.49
CA ILE A 102 5.45 4.62 2.19
C ILE A 102 4.40 3.51 2.18
N PRO A 103 3.22 3.73 1.58
CA PRO A 103 2.36 2.59 1.31
C PRO A 103 3.19 1.60 0.49
N ALA A 104 2.92 0.30 0.59
CA ALA A 104 3.46 -0.67 -0.36
C ALA A 104 2.87 -0.35 -1.75
N GLU A 105 3.42 0.67 -2.42
CA GLU A 105 3.01 1.17 -3.71
C GLU A 105 3.55 0.23 -4.77
N SER A 106 2.75 0.00 -5.80
CA SER A 106 3.18 -0.80 -6.93
C SER A 106 4.28 -0.06 -7.68
N THR A 107 5.17 -0.81 -8.33
CA THR A 107 6.23 -0.21 -9.16
C THR A 107 5.59 0.66 -10.23
N ARG A 108 5.93 1.96 -10.27
CA ARG A 108 5.39 2.92 -11.24
C ARG A 108 6.46 3.32 -12.24
N VAL A 109 6.18 3.12 -13.52
CA VAL A 109 7.08 3.56 -14.59
C VAL A 109 6.75 5.01 -14.97
N ILE A 110 7.73 5.90 -14.82
CA ILE A 110 7.66 7.30 -15.25
C ILE A 110 8.34 7.40 -16.62
N ASN A 111 7.58 7.83 -17.62
CA ASN A 111 8.10 8.06 -18.97
C ASN A 111 7.98 9.54 -19.38
N SER A 112 6.99 10.25 -18.86
CA SER A 112 6.66 11.63 -19.23
C SER A 112 6.07 12.43 -18.07
N SER A 113 5.97 13.75 -18.25
CA SER A 113 5.43 14.67 -17.23
C SER A 113 3.92 14.53 -17.01
N VAL A 114 3.21 13.87 -17.93
CA VAL A 114 1.79 13.52 -17.85
C VAL A 114 1.56 12.37 -16.87
N ASP A 115 2.58 11.53 -16.66
CA ASP A 115 2.53 10.42 -15.71
C ASP A 115 2.62 10.92 -14.25
N LEU A 116 2.82 12.22 -14.03
CA LEU A 116 3.02 12.87 -12.74
C LEU A 116 1.88 13.86 -12.47
N ASP A 117 0.75 13.32 -12.02
CA ASP A 117 -0.27 14.10 -11.33
C ASP A 117 -0.22 13.75 -9.84
N THR A 118 0.69 14.42 -9.12
CA THR A 118 0.94 14.19 -7.69
C THR A 118 -0.32 14.40 -6.85
N LYS A 119 -1.19 15.34 -7.25
CA LYS A 119 -2.48 15.57 -6.61
C LYS A 119 -3.41 14.37 -6.79
N ARG A 120 -3.53 13.86 -8.02
CA ARG A 120 -4.35 12.66 -8.30
C ARG A 120 -3.84 11.46 -7.53
N ILE A 121 -2.53 11.26 -7.46
CA ILE A 121 -1.93 10.17 -6.68
C ILE A 121 -2.29 10.31 -5.20
N GLY A 122 -2.09 11.51 -4.63
CA GLY A 122 -2.44 11.79 -3.24
C GLY A 122 -3.91 11.53 -2.94
N ASP A 123 -4.81 12.01 -3.80
CA ASP A 123 -6.25 11.82 -3.64
C ASP A 123 -6.66 10.34 -3.80
N PHE A 124 -6.06 9.62 -4.74
CA PHE A 124 -6.31 8.18 -4.91
C PHE A 124 -5.87 7.40 -3.67
N ASN A 125 -4.70 7.72 -3.13
CA ASN A 125 -4.17 7.09 -1.93
C ASN A 125 -5.05 7.35 -0.70
N LEU A 126 -5.51 8.58 -0.55
CA LEU A 126 -6.34 9.04 0.55
C LEU A 126 -7.75 8.41 0.50
N TRP A 127 -8.41 8.48 -0.65
CA TRP A 127 -9.83 8.12 -0.78
C TRP A 127 -10.07 6.68 -1.22
N GLY A 128 -9.09 6.04 -1.86
CA GLY A 128 -9.21 4.69 -2.40
C GLY A 128 -8.27 3.71 -1.73
N LEU A 129 -6.98 3.81 -2.06
CA LEU A 129 -6.01 2.74 -1.85
C LEU A 129 -5.90 2.32 -0.39
N THR A 130 -5.84 3.27 0.55
CA THR A 130 -5.68 2.99 1.97
C THR A 130 -6.81 2.11 2.51
N ASN A 131 -8.06 2.40 2.13
CA ASN A 131 -9.20 1.61 2.58
C ASN A 131 -9.29 0.25 1.87
N PHE A 132 -8.91 0.16 0.60
CA PHE A 132 -8.79 -1.12 -0.10
C PHE A 132 -7.75 -2.04 0.56
N LYS A 133 -6.56 -1.53 0.88
CA LYS A 133 -5.50 -2.28 1.57
C LYS A 133 -5.92 -2.76 2.96
N ASN A 134 -6.78 -2.02 3.64
CA ASN A 134 -7.30 -2.36 4.96
C ASN A 134 -8.55 -3.26 4.93
N GLY A 135 -8.95 -3.79 3.77
CA GLY A 135 -10.14 -4.65 3.64
C GLY A 135 -11.47 -3.91 3.73
N LYS A 136 -11.48 -2.57 3.76
CA LYS A 136 -12.68 -1.73 3.86
C LYS A 136 -13.25 -1.40 2.48
N TYR A 137 -13.45 -2.41 1.64
CA TYR A 137 -13.74 -2.24 0.21
C TYR A 137 -14.99 -1.41 -0.09
N ARG A 138 -16.09 -1.66 0.63
CA ARG A 138 -17.35 -0.91 0.45
C ARG A 138 -17.21 0.56 0.82
N LEU A 139 -16.43 0.87 1.86
CA LEU A 139 -16.14 2.26 2.25
C LEU A 139 -15.24 2.93 1.21
N ALA A 140 -14.19 2.23 0.78
CA ALA A 140 -13.28 2.71 -0.24
C ALA A 140 -14.01 3.05 -1.54
N SER A 141 -14.88 2.16 -2.02
CA SER A 141 -15.71 2.41 -3.20
C SER A 141 -16.60 3.64 -3.06
N LYS A 142 -17.24 3.84 -1.90
CA LYS A 142 -18.05 5.04 -1.65
C LYS A 142 -17.23 6.32 -1.71
N GLN A 143 -16.06 6.33 -1.07
CA GLN A 143 -15.19 7.50 -1.04
C GLN A 143 -14.56 7.78 -2.40
N LEU A 144 -14.12 6.74 -3.11
CA LEU A 144 -13.59 6.83 -4.46
C LEU A 144 -14.64 7.40 -5.42
N ASN A 145 -15.90 6.93 -5.33
CA ASN A 145 -16.99 7.47 -6.15
C ASN A 145 -17.33 8.94 -5.80
N ALA A 146 -17.42 9.27 -4.51
CA ALA A 146 -17.87 10.60 -4.07
C ALA A 146 -16.83 11.70 -4.34
N TYR A 147 -15.55 11.41 -4.12
CA TYR A 147 -14.49 12.43 -4.14
C TYR A 147 -13.58 12.29 -5.36
N PHE A 148 -13.03 11.10 -5.57
CA PHE A 148 -12.02 10.88 -6.60
C PHE A 148 -12.62 10.93 -8.00
N LEU A 149 -13.64 10.12 -8.30
CA LEU A 149 -14.23 10.05 -9.63
C LEU A 149 -15.05 11.29 -9.98
N ASN A 150 -15.53 12.04 -9.00
CA ASN A 150 -16.18 13.32 -9.29
C ASN A 150 -15.18 14.31 -9.91
N THR A 151 -13.94 14.29 -9.40
CA THR A 151 -12.83 15.15 -9.83
C THR A 151 -12.20 14.63 -11.13
N TYR A 152 -11.86 13.34 -11.17
CA TYR A 152 -10.99 12.73 -12.19
C TYR A 152 -11.72 11.86 -13.23
N LYS A 153 -13.04 11.67 -13.07
CA LYS A 153 -13.98 10.95 -13.96
C LYS A 153 -13.79 9.43 -14.06
N TYR A 154 -12.57 8.94 -14.14
CA TYR A 154 -12.26 7.51 -14.29
C TYR A 154 -10.99 7.12 -13.54
N LEU A 155 -10.75 5.82 -13.37
CA LEU A 155 -9.49 5.24 -12.88
C LEU A 155 -8.58 4.89 -14.05
N ASN A 156 -7.31 5.25 -13.97
CA ASN A 156 -6.30 4.83 -14.97
C ASN A 156 -5.87 3.38 -14.72
N LYS A 157 -4.99 2.87 -15.60
CA LYS A 157 -4.55 1.49 -15.57
C LYS A 157 -3.76 1.17 -14.30
N GLU A 158 -2.86 2.07 -13.92
CA GLU A 158 -1.99 1.93 -12.76
C GLU A 158 -2.83 1.84 -11.47
N GLU A 159 -3.80 2.74 -11.30
CA GLU A 159 -4.73 2.75 -10.17
C GLU A 159 -5.54 1.45 -10.10
N LEU A 160 -6.02 0.93 -11.24
CA LEU A 160 -6.74 -0.34 -11.29
C LEU A 160 -5.84 -1.53 -10.92
N ASP A 161 -4.60 -1.54 -11.39
CA ASP A 161 -3.63 -2.58 -11.07
C ASP A 161 -3.25 -2.56 -9.58
N GLU A 162 -3.18 -1.39 -8.95
CA GLU A 162 -3.00 -1.27 -7.50
C GLU A 162 -4.17 -1.88 -6.73
N LEU A 163 -5.40 -1.59 -7.13
CA LEU A 163 -6.59 -2.16 -6.50
C LEU A 163 -6.68 -3.68 -6.71
N LYS A 164 -6.22 -4.19 -7.86
CA LYS A 164 -6.15 -5.63 -8.16
C LYS A 164 -5.20 -6.38 -7.23
N SER A 165 -4.13 -5.74 -6.77
CA SER A 165 -3.27 -6.34 -5.73
C SER A 165 -4.05 -6.63 -4.44
N SER A 166 -5.05 -5.80 -4.11
CA SER A 166 -5.90 -5.97 -2.92
C SER A 166 -6.87 -7.15 -3.07
N GLU A 167 -7.36 -7.43 -4.28
CA GLU A 167 -8.12 -8.65 -4.59
C GLU A 167 -7.30 -9.91 -4.30
N THR A 168 -6.03 -9.92 -4.72
CA THR A 168 -5.12 -11.05 -4.47
C THR A 168 -4.91 -11.27 -2.97
N ASN A 169 -4.78 -10.19 -2.20
CA ASN A 169 -4.65 -10.27 -0.74
C ASN A 169 -5.94 -10.76 -0.07
N ALA A 170 -7.11 -10.33 -0.55
CA ALA A 170 -8.41 -10.79 -0.08
C ALA A 170 -8.59 -12.31 -0.30
N ILE A 171 -8.21 -12.80 -1.48
CA ILE A 171 -8.24 -14.23 -1.81
C ILE A 171 -7.35 -15.04 -0.85
N LYS A 172 -6.13 -14.56 -0.57
CA LYS A 172 -5.23 -15.21 0.40
C LYS A 172 -5.86 -15.25 1.80
N ALA A 173 -6.41 -14.15 2.29
CA ALA A 173 -7.07 -14.08 3.59
C ALA A 173 -8.30 -15.00 3.67
N LEU A 174 -9.05 -15.16 2.58
CA LEU A 174 -10.16 -16.10 2.51
C LEU A 174 -9.66 -17.56 2.62
N HIS A 175 -8.58 -17.91 1.92
CA HIS A 175 -7.98 -19.24 2.03
C HIS A 175 -7.48 -19.55 3.44
N GLU A 176 -6.85 -18.59 4.12
CA GLU A 176 -6.46 -18.74 5.53
C GLU A 176 -7.69 -18.97 6.43
N THR A 177 -8.76 -18.21 6.22
CA THR A 177 -10.02 -18.37 6.97
C THR A 177 -10.66 -19.73 6.71
N LEU A 178 -10.63 -20.23 5.46
CA LEU A 178 -11.11 -21.56 5.10
C LEU A 178 -10.35 -22.65 5.84
N HIS A 179 -9.02 -22.57 5.88
CA HIS A 179 -8.19 -23.52 6.62
C HIS A 179 -8.58 -23.53 8.11
N HIS A 180 -8.69 -22.35 8.73
CA HIS A 180 -9.10 -22.25 10.13
C HIS A 180 -10.50 -22.80 10.40
N LEU A 181 -11.42 -22.68 9.45
CA LEU A 181 -12.76 -23.26 9.55
C LEU A 181 -12.71 -24.79 9.47
N GLN A 182 -11.90 -25.35 8.56
CA GLN A 182 -11.66 -26.78 8.46
C GLN A 182 -11.05 -27.34 9.75
N ASP A 183 -10.03 -26.68 10.31
CA ASP A 183 -9.43 -27.06 11.59
C ASP A 183 -10.46 -27.06 12.74
N SER A 184 -11.35 -26.07 12.74
CA SER A 184 -12.44 -26.00 13.74
C SER A 184 -13.39 -27.18 13.63
N HIS A 185 -13.76 -27.57 12.40
CA HIS A 185 -14.59 -28.75 12.18
C HIS A 185 -13.89 -30.05 12.62
N VAL A 186 -12.59 -30.19 12.35
CA VAL A 186 -11.79 -31.34 12.81
C VAL A 186 -11.75 -31.38 14.34
N SER A 187 -11.49 -30.25 15.00
CA SER A 187 -11.46 -30.14 16.45
C SER A 187 -12.80 -30.51 17.09
N ILE A 188 -13.92 -29.98 16.56
CA ILE A 188 -15.27 -30.32 17.01
C ILE A 188 -15.52 -31.83 16.89
N LYS A 189 -15.21 -32.43 15.73
CA LYS A 189 -15.37 -33.88 15.52
C LYS A 189 -14.52 -34.68 16.51
N SER A 190 -13.28 -34.25 16.77
CA SER A 190 -12.40 -34.90 17.74
C SER A 190 -12.98 -34.88 19.15
N ILE A 191 -13.51 -33.74 19.60
CA ILE A 191 -14.17 -33.61 20.90
C ILE A 191 -15.41 -34.50 20.99
N GLN A 192 -16.24 -34.51 19.94
CA GLN A 192 -17.42 -35.37 19.88
C GLN A 192 -17.07 -36.86 19.96
N LEU A 193 -16.02 -37.31 19.27
CA LEU A 193 -15.55 -38.68 19.35
C LEU A 193 -15.05 -39.04 20.77
N ARG A 194 -14.35 -38.11 21.44
CA ARG A 194 -13.90 -38.30 22.83
C ARG A 194 -15.08 -38.41 23.81
N LEU A 195 -16.14 -37.62 23.60
CA LEU A 195 -17.36 -37.69 24.41
C LEU A 195 -18.08 -39.04 24.32
N CYS A 196 -17.95 -39.76 23.20
CA CYS A 196 -18.51 -41.10 23.02
C CYS A 196 -17.77 -42.22 23.77
N GLN A 197 -16.64 -41.94 24.43
CA GLN A 197 -15.87 -42.98 25.11
C GLN A 197 -16.63 -43.53 26.34
N PRO A 198 -16.81 -44.86 26.44
CA PRO A 198 -17.72 -45.48 27.44
C PRO A 198 -17.23 -45.40 28.89
N LYS A 199 -16.00 -44.97 29.16
CA LYS A 199 -15.40 -44.87 30.51
C LYS A 199 -14.95 -43.45 30.86
N LEU A 200 -15.60 -42.44 30.29
CA LEU A 200 -15.29 -41.05 30.59
C LEU A 200 -15.79 -40.67 32.00
N SER A 201 -14.90 -40.18 32.86
CA SER A 201 -15.28 -39.65 34.18
C SER A 201 -16.20 -38.42 34.03
N ARG A 202 -17.09 -38.18 34.98
CA ARG A 202 -18.02 -37.04 34.98
C ARG A 202 -17.31 -35.69 34.73
N THR A 203 -16.24 -35.40 35.46
CA THR A 203 -15.49 -34.13 35.31
C THR A 203 -14.93 -33.96 33.90
N LYS A 204 -14.25 -34.98 33.35
CA LYS A 204 -13.78 -34.96 31.95
C LYS A 204 -14.90 -34.80 30.94
N ARG A 205 -16.10 -35.31 31.21
CA ARG A 205 -17.26 -35.12 30.35
C ARG A 205 -17.69 -33.65 30.34
N GLU A 206 -17.87 -33.06 31.52
CA GLU A 206 -18.22 -31.66 31.69
C GLU A 206 -17.19 -30.74 31.01
N ASP A 207 -15.88 -31.02 31.18
CA ASP A 207 -14.80 -30.27 30.52
C ASP A 207 -14.88 -30.36 28.99
N LEU A 208 -15.09 -31.56 28.42
CA LEU A 208 -15.22 -31.75 26.98
C LEU A 208 -16.49 -31.11 26.41
N GLU A 209 -17.59 -31.10 27.16
CA GLU A 209 -18.84 -30.44 26.78
C GLU A 209 -18.67 -28.91 26.70
N GLU A 210 -17.95 -28.30 27.67
CA GLU A 210 -17.65 -26.87 27.62
C GLU A 210 -16.66 -26.56 26.47
N GLN A 211 -15.62 -27.37 26.28
CA GLN A 211 -14.73 -27.23 25.12
C GLN A 211 -15.49 -27.33 23.79
N LEU A 212 -16.45 -28.25 23.68
CA LEU A 212 -17.30 -28.39 22.50
C LEU A 212 -18.13 -27.14 22.26
N LYS A 213 -18.69 -26.54 23.31
CA LYS A 213 -19.47 -25.30 23.23
C LYS A 213 -18.61 -24.14 22.74
N CYS A 214 -17.42 -23.95 23.31
CA CYS A 214 -16.45 -22.94 22.87
C CYS A 214 -16.03 -23.17 21.41
N ALA A 215 -15.69 -24.41 21.04
CA ALA A 215 -15.27 -24.75 19.68
C ALA A 215 -16.38 -24.47 18.66
N LYS A 216 -17.64 -24.80 18.97
CA LYS A 216 -18.79 -24.48 18.12
C LYS A 216 -19.01 -22.98 17.96
N ALA A 217 -18.87 -22.19 19.03
CA ALA A 217 -18.99 -20.74 18.96
C ALA A 217 -17.90 -20.12 18.07
N SER A 218 -16.64 -20.53 18.28
CA SER A 218 -15.51 -20.11 17.44
C SER A 218 -15.68 -20.52 15.97
N SER A 219 -16.20 -21.73 15.71
CA SER A 219 -16.47 -22.20 14.35
C SER A 219 -17.54 -21.35 13.64
N ARG A 220 -18.59 -20.93 14.35
CA ARG A 220 -19.61 -20.03 13.79
C ARG A 220 -19.02 -18.67 13.44
N SER A 221 -18.24 -18.08 14.35
CA SER A 221 -17.56 -16.81 14.09
C SER A 221 -16.62 -16.90 12.86
N ARG A 222 -15.87 -18.01 12.71
CA ARG A 222 -15.03 -18.25 11.52
C ARG A 222 -15.85 -18.41 10.25
N GLN A 223 -17.01 -19.08 10.33
CA GLN A 223 -17.93 -19.20 9.19
C GLN A 223 -18.46 -17.83 8.76
N ASP A 224 -18.82 -16.96 9.70
CA ASP A 224 -19.28 -15.61 9.40
C ASP A 224 -18.17 -14.78 8.73
N MET A 225 -16.93 -14.88 9.23
CA MET A 225 -15.76 -14.26 8.59
C MET A 225 -15.52 -14.79 7.17
N PHE A 226 -15.62 -16.10 6.97
CA PHE A 226 -15.49 -16.71 5.64
C PHE A 226 -16.56 -16.18 4.68
N ASN A 227 -17.82 -16.15 5.12
CA ASN A 227 -18.93 -15.65 4.31
C ASN A 227 -18.75 -14.17 3.94
N MET A 228 -18.30 -13.34 4.88
CA MET A 228 -17.94 -11.95 4.60
C MET A 228 -16.80 -11.85 3.58
N GLY A 229 -15.74 -12.65 3.74
CA GLY A 229 -14.62 -12.68 2.81
C GLY A 229 -15.03 -13.05 1.38
N VAL A 230 -15.95 -14.02 1.21
CA VAL A 230 -16.52 -14.36 -0.11
C VAL A 230 -17.24 -13.16 -0.73
N GLN A 231 -18.08 -12.47 0.06
CA GLN A 231 -18.80 -11.29 -0.43
C GLN A 231 -17.85 -10.14 -0.80
N ASP A 232 -16.79 -9.95 0.00
CA ASP A 232 -15.81 -8.90 -0.22
C ASP A 232 -15.00 -9.14 -1.50
N ILE A 233 -14.57 -10.38 -1.76
CA ILE A 233 -13.92 -10.74 -3.03
C ILE A 233 -14.87 -10.48 -4.19
N GLY A 234 -16.11 -10.99 -4.13
CA GLY A 234 -17.09 -10.76 -5.19
C GLY A 234 -17.34 -9.28 -5.46
N PHE A 235 -17.37 -8.45 -4.42
CA PHE A 235 -17.47 -7.01 -4.53
C PHE A 235 -16.25 -6.39 -5.24
N VAL A 236 -15.03 -6.73 -4.80
CA VAL A 236 -13.79 -6.18 -5.39
C VAL A 236 -13.66 -6.58 -6.85
N THR A 237 -13.92 -7.84 -7.20
CA THR A 237 -13.90 -8.31 -8.60
C THR A 237 -14.89 -7.53 -9.47
N ALA A 238 -16.13 -7.35 -8.98
CA ALA A 238 -17.15 -6.61 -9.71
C ALA A 238 -16.77 -5.12 -9.87
N PHE A 239 -16.22 -4.51 -8.81
CA PHE A 239 -15.75 -3.13 -8.82
C PHE A 239 -14.63 -2.92 -9.84
N LEU A 240 -13.60 -3.77 -9.83
CA LEU A 240 -12.49 -3.72 -10.77
C LEU A 240 -12.96 -3.88 -12.21
N LYS A 241 -13.86 -4.83 -12.46
CA LYS A 241 -14.45 -5.04 -13.78
C LYS A 241 -15.21 -3.79 -14.26
N HIS A 242 -16.07 -3.23 -13.42
CA HIS A 242 -16.86 -2.05 -13.76
C HIS A 242 -15.98 -0.85 -14.16
N HIS A 243 -14.93 -0.56 -13.39
CA HIS A 243 -14.05 0.56 -13.70
C HIS A 243 -13.11 0.28 -14.88
N ARG A 244 -12.76 -0.99 -15.16
CA ARG A 244 -12.08 -1.35 -16.40
C ARG A 244 -12.97 -1.09 -17.62
N ASP A 245 -14.24 -1.46 -17.58
CA ASP A 245 -15.19 -1.19 -18.67
C ASP A 245 -15.35 0.33 -18.93
N ILE A 246 -15.26 1.17 -17.88
CA ILE A 246 -15.26 2.63 -18.01
C ILE A 246 -13.98 3.14 -18.68
N LEU A 247 -12.82 2.63 -18.26
CA LEU A 247 -11.53 3.01 -18.84
C LEU A 247 -11.48 2.65 -20.33
N ASP A 248 -11.92 1.45 -20.70
CA ASP A 248 -11.93 0.98 -22.10
C ASP A 248 -12.82 1.88 -22.97
N LYS A 249 -14.00 2.27 -22.47
CA LYS A 249 -14.89 3.22 -23.17
C LYS A 249 -14.24 4.59 -23.36
N HIS A 250 -13.54 5.10 -22.34
CA HIS A 250 -12.82 6.36 -22.42
C HIS A 250 -11.71 6.31 -23.48
N GLN A 251 -10.92 5.22 -23.50
CA GLN A 251 -9.85 5.05 -24.48
C GLN A 251 -10.40 4.95 -25.92
N LEU A 252 -11.49 4.20 -26.13
CA LEU A 252 -12.14 4.10 -27.44
C LEU A 252 -12.68 5.45 -27.94
N SER A 253 -13.21 6.28 -27.05
CA SER A 253 -13.73 7.62 -27.40
C SER A 253 -12.64 8.63 -27.77
N HIS A 254 -11.39 8.42 -27.32
CA HIS A 254 -10.25 9.25 -27.69
C HIS A 254 -9.53 8.80 -28.96
N SER A 255 -9.63 7.52 -29.33
CA SER A 255 -9.06 7.00 -30.59
C SER A 255 -9.92 7.27 -31.83
N ALA A 256 -11.14 7.81 -31.65
CA ALA A 256 -12.10 8.08 -32.73
C ALA A 256 -12.15 9.56 -33.16
N ASN A 257 -11.34 10.42 -32.53
CA ASN A 257 -11.14 11.84 -32.87
C ASN A 257 -9.71 12.06 -33.36
#